data_AF-A0A377M556-F1
#
_entry.id   AF-A0A377M556-F1
#
_cell.length_a   1.000
_cell.length_b   1.000
_cell.length_c   1.000
_cell.angle_alpha   90.00
_cell.angle_beta   90.00
_cell.angle_gamma   90.00
#
_symmetry.space_group_name_H-M   'P 1'
#
loop_
_entity.id
_entity.type
_entity.pdbx_description
1 polymer ?
#
loop_
_entity_poly.entity_id
_entity_poly.type
_entity_poly.pdbx_seq_one_letter_code
_entity_poly.pdbx_strand_id
1 'polypeptide(L)' 'MVEKGVTVMVTTHFMDEAEYCDRIGLVYRGKLIAHGTPDDLKAQAADDEVPDPTMEQAFITLIHDWDKENADAQ' A
#
# COMPACT_ATOMS: atom_id res chain seq x y z
N MET A 1 -19.28 16.42 -4.37
CA MET A 1 -18.37 16.75 -3.25
C MET A 1 -18.93 16.09 -2.01
N VAL A 2 -18.12 15.35 -1.27
CA VAL A 2 -18.60 14.64 -0.07
C VAL A 2 -18.88 15.67 1.03
N GLU A 3 -19.97 15.50 1.78
CA GLU A 3 -20.28 16.37 2.91
C GLU A 3 -19.23 16.23 4.02
N LYS A 4 -18.97 17.32 4.74
CA LYS A 4 -18.03 17.28 5.89
C LYS A 4 -18.51 16.27 6.92
N GLY A 5 -17.62 15.36 7.32
CA GLY A 5 -17.89 14.34 8.34
C GLY A 5 -18.28 12.96 7.78
N VAL A 6 -18.26 12.76 6.46
CA VAL A 6 -18.50 11.46 5.82
C VAL A 6 -17.17 10.79 5.48
N THR A 7 -17.03 9.52 5.84
CA THR A 7 -15.91 8.66 5.41
C THR A 7 -16.34 7.80 4.23
N VAL A 8 -15.53 7.79 3.18
CA VAL A 8 -15.73 6.93 2.00
C VAL A 8 -14.65 5.86 2.02
N MET A 9 -15.06 4.59 1.85
CA MET A 9 -14.14 3.47 1.69
C MET A 9 -14.21 2.98 0.25
N VAL A 10 -13.05 2.94 -0.41
CA VAL A 10 -12.91 2.47 -1.79
C VAL A 10 -12.05 1.22 -1.79
N THR A 11 -12.45 0.21 -2.55
CA THR A 11 -11.64 -0.97 -2.84
C THR A 11 -11.38 -1.01 -4.34
N THR A 12 -10.12 -0.93 -4.73
CA THR A 12 -9.69 -1.00 -6.13
C THR A 12 -8.46 -1.87 -6.26
N HIS A 13 -8.23 -2.41 -7.45
CA HIS A 13 -6.99 -3.08 -7.82
C HIS A 13 -6.09 -2.19 -8.72
N PHE A 14 -6.55 -0.98 -9.06
CA PHE A 14 -5.76 -0.01 -9.82
C PHE A 14 -5.03 0.91 -8.85
N MET A 15 -3.70 0.85 -8.85
CA MET A 15 -2.89 1.63 -7.91
C MET A 15 -3.02 3.14 -8.16
N ASP A 16 -3.17 3.57 -9.42
CA ASP A 16 -3.44 4.97 -9.79
C ASP A 16 -4.73 5.49 -9.15
N GLU A 17 -5.77 4.65 -9.02
CA GLU A 17 -7.01 5.04 -8.34
C GLU A 17 -6.83 5.13 -6.82
N ALA A 18 -6.01 4.23 -6.26
CA ALA A 18 -5.71 4.20 -4.83
C ALA A 18 -4.91 5.43 -4.39
N GLU A 19 -4.03 5.96 -5.25
CA GLU A 19 -3.22 7.17 -4.97
C GLU A 19 -4.07 8.42 -4.71
N TYR A 20 -5.33 8.47 -5.19
CA TYR A 20 -6.23 9.59 -4.89
C TYR A 20 -6.83 9.53 -3.47
N CYS A 21 -6.62 8.44 -2.73
CA CYS A 21 -7.15 8.29 -1.38
C CYS A 21 -6.23 8.98 -0.35
N ASP A 22 -6.83 9.55 0.69
CA ASP A 22 -6.07 10.13 1.81
C ASP A 22 -5.21 9.07 2.52
N ARG A 23 -5.71 7.83 2.54
CA ARG A 23 -5.07 6.68 3.18
C ARG A 23 -5.36 5.42 2.38
N ILE A 24 -4.36 4.56 2.30
CA ILE A 24 -4.41 3.25 1.65
C ILE A 24 -4.15 2.17 2.71
N GLY A 25 -4.88 1.07 2.62
CA GLY A 25 -4.60 -0.17 3.35
C GLY A 25 -4.37 -1.31 2.36
N LEU A 26 -3.21 -1.96 2.44
CA LEU A 26 -2.88 -3.12 1.62
C LEU A 26 -3.26 -4.40 2.35
N VAL A 27 -4.16 -5.18 1.77
CA VAL A 27 -4.63 -6.44 2.33
C VAL A 27 -4.11 -7.60 1.49
N TYR A 28 -3.37 -8.52 2.12
CA TYR A 28 -2.85 -9.72 1.50
C TYR A 28 -3.05 -10.92 2.43
N ARG A 29 -3.51 -12.05 1.87
CA ARG A 29 -3.86 -13.29 2.62
C ARG A 29 -4.74 -13.05 3.86
N GLY A 30 -5.70 -12.11 3.76
CA GLY A 30 -6.62 -11.76 4.84
C GLY A 30 -5.98 -10.97 5.99
N LYS A 31 -4.78 -10.44 5.81
CA LYS A 31 -4.07 -9.58 6.76
C LYS A 31 -3.84 -8.20 6.15
N LEU A 32 -3.94 -7.16 6.98
CA LEU A 32 -3.49 -5.82 6.61
C LEU A 32 -1.97 -5.79 6.74
N ILE A 33 -1.26 -5.77 5.60
CA ILE A 33 0.20 -5.87 5.56
C ILE A 33 0.88 -4.50 5.60
N ALA A 34 0.20 -3.46 5.13
CA ALA A 34 0.67 -2.08 5.21
C ALA A 34 -0.52 -1.12 5.25
N HIS A 35 -0.33 0.04 5.89
CA HIS A 35 -1.30 1.12 5.87
C HIS A 35 -0.61 2.48 5.99
N GLY A 36 -1.14 3.52 5.35
CA GLY A 36 -0.53 4.84 5.40
C GLY A 36 -1.12 5.78 4.36
N THR A 37 -0.52 6.95 4.21
CA THR A 37 -0.73 7.76 3.00
C THR A 37 -0.06 7.07 1.80
N PRO A 38 -0.43 7.41 0.54
CA PRO A 38 0.27 6.89 -0.63
C PRO A 38 1.79 7.13 -0.58
N ASP A 39 2.21 8.30 -0.11
CA ASP A 39 3.63 8.65 0.01
C ASP A 39 4.35 7.84 1.10
N ASP A 40 3.69 7.56 2.23
CA ASP A 40 4.26 6.70 3.27
C ASP A 40 4.47 5.27 2.76
N LEU A 41 3.56 4.75 1.94
CA LEU A 41 3.68 3.40 1.39
C LEU A 41 4.79 3.32 0.33
N LYS A 42 4.91 4.34 -0.53
CA LYS A 42 6.02 4.44 -1.48
C LYS A 42 7.37 4.55 -0.76
N ALA A 43 7.45 5.37 0.28
CA ALA A 43 8.67 5.51 1.07
C ALA A 43 9.10 4.21 1.78
N GLN A 44 8.16 3.35 2.19
CA GLN A 44 8.48 2.03 2.76
C GLN A 44 9.10 1.07 1.76
N ALA A 45 8.84 1.25 0.46
CA ALA A 45 9.36 0.42 -0.61
C ALA A 45 10.56 1.03 -1.35
N ALA A 46 10.96 2.25 -0.97
CA ALA A 46 12.10 2.93 -1.58
C ALA A 46 13.42 2.33 -1.09
N ASP A 47 14.38 2.20 -2.00
CA ASP A 47 15.74 1.74 -1.70
C ASP A 47 16.79 2.50 -2.53
N ASP A 48 18.05 2.09 -2.44
CA ASP A 48 19.16 2.74 -3.15
C ASP A 48 19.06 2.59 -4.68
N GLU A 49 18.37 1.56 -5.19
CA GLU A 49 18.17 1.33 -6.63
C GLU A 49 16.94 2.07 -7.17
N VAL A 50 15.88 2.15 -6.36
CA VAL A 50 14.61 2.81 -6.68
C VAL A 50 14.23 3.76 -5.54
N PRO A 51 14.75 5.01 -5.56
CA PRO A 51 14.51 5.98 -4.49
C PRO A 51 13.12 6.62 -4.52
N ASP A 52 12.42 6.55 -5.66
CA ASP A 52 11.06 7.09 -5.84
C ASP A 52 10.18 6.04 -6.56
N PRO A 53 9.70 5.02 -5.83
CA PRO A 53 8.90 3.96 -6.42
C PRO A 53 7.47 4.41 -6.72
N THR A 54 6.88 3.85 -7.77
CA THR A 54 5.44 3.96 -8.04
C THR A 54 4.64 3.19 -6.98
N MET A 55 3.34 3.49 -6.85
CA MET A 55 2.48 2.72 -5.95
C MET A 55 2.38 1.23 -6.35
N GLU A 56 2.51 0.91 -7.65
CA GLU A 56 2.60 -0.48 -8.12
C GLU A 56 3.88 -1.18 -7.63
N GLN A 57 5.03 -0.51 -7.72
CA GLN A 57 6.28 -1.03 -7.19
C GLN A 57 6.21 -1.19 -5.67
N ALA A 58 5.63 -0.21 -4.97
CA ALA A 58 5.43 -0.30 -3.53
C ALA A 58 4.57 -1.50 -3.12
N PHE A 59 3.49 -1.77 -3.86
CA PHE A 59 2.66 -2.95 -3.64
C PHE A 59 3.43 -4.26 -3.81
N ILE A 60 4.21 -4.39 -4.87
CA ILE A 60 5.02 -5.58 -5.16
C ILE A 60 6.06 -5.81 -4.07
N THR A 61 6.83 -4.77 -3.72
CA THR A 61 7.88 -4.84 -2.69
C THR A 61 7.30 -5.24 -1.34
N LEU A 62 6.22 -4.58 -0.90
CA LEU A 62 5.60 -4.86 0.40
C LEU A 62 5.01 -6.27 0.50
N ILE A 63 4.48 -6.82 -0.60
CA ILE A 63 4.04 -8.24 -0.62
C ILE A 63 5.24 -9.18 -0.55
N HIS A 64 6.30 -8.91 -1.30
CA HIS A 64 7.50 -9.74 -1.28
C HIS A 64 8.17 -9.76 0.09
N ASP A 65 8.26 -8.60 0.74
CA ASP A 65 8.84 -8.49 2.08
C ASP A 65 7.95 -9.17 3.12
N TRP A 66 6.64 -9.02 3.02
CA TRP A 66 5.71 -9.79 3.86
C TRP A 66 5.86 -11.31 3.64
N ASP A 67 5.95 -11.78 2.39
CA ASP A 67 6.12 -13.20 2.10
C ASP A 67 7.47 -13.72 2.63
N LYS A 68 8.56 -12.95 2.58
CA LYS A 68 9.86 -13.33 3.20
C LYS A 68 9.74 -13.45 4.71
N GLU A 69 9.18 -12.45 5.38
CA GLU A 69 9.03 -12.44 6.84
C GLU A 69 8.11 -13.56 7.35
N ASN A 70 7.12 -13.96 6.54
CA ASN A 70 6.12 -14.96 6.92
C ASN A 70 6.42 -16.37 6.35
N ALA A 71 7.41 -16.51 5.46
CA ALA A 71 7.91 -17.80 5.00
C ALA A 71 8.72 -18.51 6.10
N ASP A 72 9.41 -17.76 6.96
CA ASP A 72 10.17 -18.30 8.10
C ASP A 72 9.29 -18.72 9.29
N ALA A 73 7.97 -18.50 9.19
CA ALA A 73 6.99 -18.81 10.23
C ALA A 73 6.23 -20.13 9.99
N GLN A 74 6.63 -20.96 9.02
CA GLN A 74 6.03 -22.26 8.68
C GLN A 74 7.01 -23.42 8.73
#